data_AF-A0A2K8YX89-F1
#
_entry.id   AF-A0A2K8YX89-F1
#
_cell.length_a   1.000
_cell.length_b   1.000
_cell.length_c   1.000
_cell.angle_alpha   90.00
_cell.angle_beta   90.00
_cell.angle_gamma   90.00
#
_symmetry.space_group_name_H-M   'P 1'
#
loop_
_entity.id
_entity.type
_entity.pdbx_description
1 polymer ?
#
loop_
_entity_poly.entity_id
_entity_poly.type
_entity_poly.pdbx_seq_one_letter_code
_entity_poly.pdbx_strand_id
1 'polypeptide(L)'
;MVLRRVIVRSFPFAVVLMPRSLQSIVSERLAHNWLANIILFFEARISYYLFTIQFIKFNFWTSHHMKTIGPLHLEDLEPHRFEDLVRQLLYDFRTWAQIEAIGRSGSDHGFDVRAQEVTTLDFEQVDNLDDEPEQPDLQAAETGRNWVVQCKREKSITPKKLATYMDELPDAQEHELYGVVFVAACDFSFAARDVFRRAAQEKGFSEAHLWGKGELEDMLFQPKNDYLLFAYFGISLQIKKRSIATSVRARLATKRKVIRILEKNHVGRYILIRDASDDRYPYGGGSREQPIRGRWRFAQYEQAIAQGVWVKLAEKFAYLADDRVSWDYMDSLNMSVPSSHEDYWTPDTDDLDSSKPSQFDYWEVWNALPDNNKANYKEYGIIPYENIIDIDEAGDQYFEGPHLYLMPYDGAKGPFKDGKRLRVELDQSWDNVNIYAKLEHRITWFKNIKELAEKILLERQEERPQN
;
A
#
# COMPACT_ATOMS: atom_id res chain seq x y z
N MET A 1 32.62 23.44 -1.21
CA MET A 1 33.87 24.07 -0.71
C MET A 1 34.18 23.76 0.77
N VAL A 2 33.18 23.45 1.62
CA VAL A 2 33.39 23.12 3.04
C VAL A 2 33.89 21.67 3.28
N LEU A 3 33.52 20.70 2.42
CA LEU A 3 33.96 19.29 2.56
C LEU A 3 35.46 19.06 2.28
N ARG A 4 36.09 19.88 1.41
CA ARG A 4 37.51 19.77 1.07
C ARG A 4 38.44 20.07 2.25
N ARG A 5 37.98 20.82 3.26
CA ARG A 5 38.77 21.17 4.46
C ARG A 5 38.77 20.11 5.55
N VAL A 6 37.82 19.18 5.54
CA VAL A 6 37.73 18.11 6.57
C VAL A 6 38.63 16.93 6.20
N ILE A 7 38.76 16.59 4.92
CA ILE A 7 39.54 15.43 4.45
C ILE A 7 41.07 15.65 4.58
N VAL A 8 41.55 16.88 4.48
CA VAL A 8 42.98 17.20 4.60
C VAL A 8 43.49 17.14 6.05
N ARG A 9 42.60 17.15 7.06
CA ARG A 9 42.99 17.14 8.49
C ARG A 9 43.11 15.75 9.13
N SER A 10 42.74 14.68 8.44
CA SER A 10 42.78 13.30 8.97
C SER A 10 43.97 12.47 8.48
N PHE A 11 45.00 13.12 7.89
CA PHE A 11 46.08 12.44 7.18
C PHE A 11 47.22 11.79 8.00
N PRO A 12 47.31 11.82 9.36
CA PRO A 12 48.41 11.10 10.02
C PRO A 12 48.10 9.63 10.35
N PHE A 13 46.89 9.09 10.09
CA PHE A 13 46.54 7.72 10.52
C PHE A 13 46.66 6.62 9.46
N ALA A 14 46.72 6.96 8.17
CA ALA A 14 46.64 5.95 7.10
C ALA A 14 47.99 5.32 6.68
N VAL A 15 49.12 5.78 7.23
CA VAL A 15 50.46 5.26 6.86
C VAL A 15 50.94 4.14 7.81
N VAL A 16 50.19 3.85 8.89
CA VAL A 16 50.64 2.94 9.97
C VAL A 16 50.34 1.46 9.70
N LEU A 17 49.55 1.11 8.68
CA LEU A 17 49.10 -0.27 8.43
C LEU A 17 49.56 -0.85 7.08
N MET A 18 50.81 -0.62 6.67
CA MET A 18 51.41 -1.33 5.53
C MET A 18 52.68 -2.11 5.92
N PRO A 19 52.88 -3.33 5.40
CA PRO A 19 54.14 -4.07 5.57
C PRO A 19 55.32 -3.29 4.98
N ARG A 20 56.46 -3.27 5.70
CA ARG A 20 57.68 -2.51 5.31
C ARG A 20 58.23 -2.86 3.92
N SER A 21 57.86 -4.00 3.35
CA SER A 21 58.30 -4.45 2.03
C SER A 21 57.67 -3.69 0.84
N LEU A 22 56.58 -2.94 1.07
CA LEU A 22 55.88 -2.20 0.01
C LEU A 22 56.15 -0.69 0.02
N GLN A 23 56.89 -0.18 1.01
CA GLN A 23 57.18 1.26 1.13
C GLN A 23 58.23 1.79 0.13
N SER A 24 58.92 0.92 -0.61
CA SER A 24 60.01 1.33 -1.52
C SER A 24 59.62 1.50 -3.00
N ILE A 25 58.37 1.24 -3.42
CA ILE A 25 58.02 1.13 -4.86
C ILE A 25 56.98 2.15 -5.36
N VAL A 26 56.43 3.03 -4.51
CA VAL A 26 55.39 3.97 -4.98
C VAL A 26 55.96 5.37 -5.17
N SER A 27 56.23 5.75 -6.43
CA SER A 27 56.54 7.15 -6.76
C SER A 27 55.32 8.05 -6.49
N GLU A 28 55.56 9.24 -5.95
CA GLU A 28 54.53 10.22 -5.55
C GLU A 28 53.50 10.56 -6.65
N ARG A 29 53.86 10.36 -7.93
CA ARG A 29 52.96 10.59 -9.08
C ARG A 29 51.86 9.53 -9.23
N LEU A 30 52.12 8.27 -8.86
CA LEU A 30 51.11 7.21 -8.93
C LEU A 30 50.06 7.33 -7.82
N ALA A 31 50.48 7.76 -6.62
CA ALA A 31 49.56 8.01 -5.51
C ALA A 31 48.58 9.14 -5.81
N HIS A 32 49.02 10.21 -6.48
CA HIS A 32 48.16 11.33 -6.88
C HIS A 32 47.10 10.93 -7.91
N ASN A 33 47.47 10.14 -8.92
CA ASN A 33 46.52 9.66 -9.93
C ASN A 33 45.53 8.63 -9.35
N TRP A 34 45.97 7.80 -8.39
CA TRP A 34 45.09 6.84 -7.72
C TRP A 34 44.06 7.54 -6.82
N LEU A 35 44.49 8.56 -6.06
CA LEU A 35 43.59 9.39 -5.26
C LEU A 35 42.61 10.22 -6.12
N ALA A 36 43.06 10.76 -7.25
CA ALA A 36 42.18 11.49 -8.17
C ALA A 36 41.07 10.60 -8.74
N ASN A 37 41.39 9.35 -9.10
CA ASN A 37 40.41 8.38 -9.59
C ASN A 37 39.44 7.93 -8.49
N ILE A 38 39.88 7.79 -7.25
CA ILE A 38 38.98 7.46 -6.12
C ILE A 38 38.02 8.61 -5.84
N ILE A 39 38.49 9.87 -5.89
CA ILE A 39 37.64 11.04 -5.68
C ILE A 39 36.59 11.15 -6.79
N LEU A 40 36.98 10.95 -8.06
CA LEU A 40 36.05 10.91 -9.19
C LEU A 40 35.03 9.77 -9.07
N PHE A 41 35.46 8.59 -8.60
CA PHE A 41 34.58 7.46 -8.37
C PHE A 41 33.57 7.72 -7.24
N PHE A 42 33.98 8.41 -6.17
CA PHE A 42 33.09 8.81 -5.08
C PHE A 42 32.14 9.95 -5.50
N GLU A 43 32.58 10.94 -6.27
CA GLU A 43 31.70 12.00 -6.78
C GLU A 43 30.65 11.46 -7.77
N ALA A 44 31.02 10.50 -8.62
CA ALA A 44 30.08 9.80 -9.49
C ALA A 44 29.07 8.97 -8.71
N ARG A 45 29.50 8.25 -7.66
CA ARG A 45 28.60 7.49 -6.78
C ARG A 45 27.67 8.38 -5.98
N ILE A 46 28.15 9.50 -5.44
CA ILE A 46 27.32 10.45 -4.69
C ILE A 46 26.28 11.10 -5.60
N SER A 47 26.67 11.47 -6.83
CA SER A 47 25.72 11.99 -7.84
C SER A 47 24.69 10.94 -8.25
N TYR A 48 25.10 9.69 -8.43
CA TYR A 48 24.18 8.58 -8.68
C TYR A 48 23.20 8.39 -7.52
N TYR A 49 23.67 8.34 -6.27
CA TYR A 49 22.81 8.21 -5.08
C TYR A 49 21.87 9.40 -4.88
N LEU A 50 22.32 10.63 -5.16
CA LEU A 50 21.44 11.82 -5.10
C LEU A 50 20.38 11.78 -6.20
N PHE A 51 20.73 11.30 -7.39
CA PHE A 51 19.78 11.08 -8.48
C PHE A 51 18.79 9.95 -8.14
N THR A 52 19.24 8.84 -7.54
CA THR A 52 18.35 7.77 -7.07
C THR A 52 17.42 8.27 -5.95
N ILE A 53 17.91 9.10 -5.03
CA ILE A 53 17.07 9.67 -3.95
C ILE A 53 16.04 10.66 -4.51
N GLN A 54 16.39 11.48 -5.52
CA GLN A 54 15.42 12.33 -6.21
C GLN A 54 14.42 11.50 -7.03
N PHE A 55 14.86 10.43 -7.69
CA PHE A 55 13.99 9.54 -8.47
C PHE A 55 13.08 8.68 -7.58
N ILE A 56 13.53 8.31 -6.38
CA ILE A 56 12.71 7.70 -5.34
C ILE A 56 11.72 8.72 -4.78
N LYS A 57 12.11 9.97 -4.52
CA LYS A 57 11.15 11.03 -4.12
C LYS A 57 10.10 11.33 -5.19
N PHE A 58 10.47 11.23 -6.49
CA PHE A 58 9.55 11.45 -7.61
C PHE A 58 8.59 10.28 -7.82
N ASN A 59 9.04 9.02 -7.70
CA ASN A 59 8.18 7.84 -7.82
C ASN A 59 7.40 7.48 -6.53
N PHE A 60 7.85 7.92 -5.36
CA PHE A 60 7.07 7.79 -4.11
C PHE A 60 5.91 8.79 -4.06
N TRP A 61 5.86 9.78 -4.96
CA TRP A 61 4.73 10.68 -5.15
C TRP A 61 3.65 10.17 -6.13
N THR A 62 3.77 8.92 -6.59
CA THR A 62 2.70 8.17 -7.27
C THR A 62 2.27 6.94 -6.47
N SER A 63 2.39 7.01 -5.14
CA SER A 63 1.64 6.14 -4.24
C SER A 63 0.15 6.47 -4.41
N HIS A 64 -0.62 5.51 -4.94
CA HIS A 64 -2.07 5.45 -4.74
C HIS A 64 -2.32 5.25 -3.24
N HIS A 65 -2.10 6.30 -2.46
CA HIS A 65 -2.73 6.45 -1.18
C HIS A 65 -4.22 6.31 -1.45
N MET A 66 -4.82 5.30 -0.84
CA MET A 66 -6.25 5.28 -0.62
C MET A 66 -6.56 6.50 0.25
N LYS A 67 -6.65 7.68 -0.38
CA LYS A 67 -6.98 8.94 0.28
C LYS A 67 -8.31 8.68 0.96
N THR A 68 -8.30 8.64 2.29
CA THR A 68 -9.45 9.08 3.06
C THR A 68 -9.87 10.39 2.42
N ILE A 69 -11.13 10.49 2.01
CA ILE A 69 -11.62 11.71 1.40
C ILE A 69 -11.48 12.76 2.49
N GLY A 70 -10.46 13.60 2.38
CA GLY A 70 -10.30 14.75 3.25
C GLY A 70 -11.49 15.70 3.04
N PRO A 71 -11.67 16.67 3.94
CA PRO A 71 -12.69 17.70 3.75
C PRO A 71 -12.58 18.30 2.35
N LEU A 72 -13.72 18.55 1.70
CA LEU A 72 -13.75 19.14 0.37
C LEU A 72 -13.29 20.60 0.48
N HIS A 73 -12.36 21.00 -0.38
CA HIS A 73 -11.88 22.38 -0.42
C HIS A 73 -12.79 23.22 -1.32
N LEU A 74 -14.02 23.48 -0.87
CA LEU A 74 -15.01 24.30 -1.58
C LEU A 74 -14.47 25.73 -1.83
N GLU A 75 -13.64 26.23 -0.93
CA GLU A 75 -12.98 27.52 -1.02
C GLU A 75 -11.99 27.65 -2.19
N ASP A 76 -11.51 26.53 -2.73
CA ASP A 76 -10.53 26.49 -3.81
C ASP A 76 -11.17 26.44 -5.20
N LEU A 77 -12.50 26.25 -5.28
CA LEU A 77 -13.22 26.32 -6.55
C LEU A 77 -13.18 27.74 -7.13
N GLU A 78 -13.16 27.87 -8.45
CA GLU A 78 -13.36 29.18 -9.10
C GLU A 78 -14.73 29.77 -8.70
N PRO A 79 -14.89 31.09 -8.48
CA PRO A 79 -16.15 31.69 -8.02
C PRO A 79 -17.39 31.24 -8.79
N HIS A 80 -17.36 31.31 -10.14
CA HIS A 80 -18.46 30.86 -10.98
C HIS A 80 -18.72 29.36 -10.91
N ARG A 81 -17.67 28.55 -10.69
CA ARG A 81 -17.82 27.10 -10.52
C ARG A 81 -18.46 26.75 -9.19
N PHE A 82 -18.23 27.54 -8.13
CA PHE A 82 -18.92 27.38 -6.86
C PHE A 82 -20.41 27.72 -6.99
N GLU A 83 -20.74 28.83 -7.67
CA GLU A 83 -22.14 29.19 -7.98
C GLU A 83 -22.85 28.10 -8.81
N ASP A 84 -22.18 27.55 -9.84
CA ASP A 84 -22.73 26.48 -10.66
C ASP A 84 -22.93 25.17 -9.88
N LEU A 85 -22.03 24.84 -8.95
CA LEU A 85 -22.17 23.70 -8.05
C LEU A 85 -23.41 23.86 -7.18
N VAL A 86 -23.57 25.03 -6.55
CA VAL A 86 -24.74 25.34 -5.71
C VAL A 86 -26.02 25.30 -6.52
N ARG A 87 -26.03 25.85 -7.74
CA ARG A 87 -27.17 25.77 -8.66
C ARG A 87 -27.53 24.34 -9.01
N GLN A 88 -26.54 23.47 -9.22
CA GLN A 88 -26.80 22.06 -9.48
C GLN A 88 -27.40 21.34 -8.27
N LEU A 89 -26.95 21.68 -7.06
CA LEU A 89 -27.56 21.18 -5.82
C LEU A 89 -28.98 21.73 -5.60
N LEU A 90 -29.26 22.97 -6.04
CA LEU A 90 -30.58 23.57 -5.91
C LEU A 90 -31.67 22.79 -6.67
N TYR A 91 -31.38 22.19 -7.84
CA TYR A 91 -32.40 21.42 -8.60
C TYR A 91 -33.05 20.31 -7.77
N ASP A 92 -32.32 19.75 -6.81
CA ASP A 92 -32.78 18.69 -5.93
C ASP A 92 -33.43 19.19 -4.63
N PHE A 93 -33.37 20.50 -4.37
CA PHE A 93 -33.86 21.10 -3.13
C PHE A 93 -35.38 21.32 -3.13
N ARG A 94 -35.97 21.68 -4.27
CA ARG A 94 -37.41 21.93 -4.49
C ARG A 94 -37.79 21.67 -5.95
N THR A 95 -39.09 21.64 -6.23
CA THR A 95 -39.62 21.58 -7.60
C THR A 95 -39.67 22.99 -8.19
N TRP A 96 -38.72 23.31 -9.06
CA TRP A 96 -38.60 24.64 -9.66
C TRP A 96 -39.32 24.72 -11.01
N ALA A 97 -40.05 25.80 -11.22
CA ALA A 97 -40.53 26.23 -12.54
C ALA A 97 -39.37 26.79 -13.37
N GLN A 98 -38.51 27.59 -12.72
CA GLN A 98 -37.40 28.29 -13.36
C GLN A 98 -36.27 28.56 -12.38
N ILE A 99 -35.02 28.48 -12.85
CA ILE A 99 -33.82 28.89 -12.11
C ILE A 99 -32.95 29.74 -13.05
N GLU A 100 -32.66 30.97 -12.65
CA GLU A 100 -31.90 31.95 -13.41
C GLU A 100 -30.59 32.31 -12.70
N ALA A 101 -29.46 32.16 -13.38
CA ALA A 101 -28.15 32.60 -12.87
C ALA A 101 -27.93 34.07 -13.25
N ILE A 102 -28.10 34.97 -12.29
CA ILE A 102 -28.04 36.42 -12.51
C ILE A 102 -26.61 36.94 -12.28
N GLY A 103 -25.84 36.30 -11.38
CA GLY A 103 -24.47 36.68 -11.02
C GLY A 103 -23.44 36.67 -12.17
N ARG A 104 -23.70 35.98 -13.29
CA ARG A 104 -22.82 35.98 -14.48
C ARG A 104 -22.91 37.26 -15.33
N SER A 105 -23.97 38.05 -15.15
CA SER A 105 -24.30 39.18 -16.03
C SER A 105 -23.70 40.52 -15.57
N GLY A 106 -23.06 40.54 -14.39
CA GLY A 106 -22.47 41.77 -13.82
C GLY A 106 -23.49 42.81 -13.35
N SER A 107 -24.75 42.43 -13.13
CA SER A 107 -25.76 43.33 -12.55
C SER A 107 -25.76 43.23 -11.02
N ASP A 108 -25.59 44.39 -10.36
CA ASP A 108 -25.45 44.58 -8.90
C ASP A 108 -26.77 44.35 -8.11
N HIS A 109 -27.59 43.37 -8.47
CA HIS A 109 -28.86 43.12 -7.77
C HIS A 109 -28.68 42.46 -6.39
N GLY A 110 -27.45 42.17 -5.97
CA GLY A 110 -27.13 41.70 -4.62
C GLY A 110 -27.43 40.22 -4.34
N PHE A 111 -27.75 39.41 -5.36
CA PHE A 111 -27.95 37.95 -5.28
C PHE A 111 -27.50 37.24 -6.57
N ASP A 112 -27.10 35.97 -6.46
CA ASP A 112 -26.44 35.25 -7.55
C ASP A 112 -27.42 34.43 -8.41
N VAL A 113 -28.48 33.90 -7.80
CA VAL A 113 -29.51 33.10 -8.49
C VAL A 113 -30.90 33.53 -8.05
N ARG A 114 -31.84 33.58 -9.00
CA ARG A 114 -33.28 33.69 -8.75
C ARG A 114 -33.95 32.40 -9.16
N ALA A 115 -34.88 31.90 -8.35
CA ALA A 115 -35.64 30.70 -8.68
C ALA A 115 -37.13 30.92 -8.42
N GLN A 116 -37.98 30.29 -9.23
CA GLN A 116 -39.41 30.27 -9.03
C GLN A 116 -39.83 28.83 -8.75
N GLU A 117 -40.40 28.59 -7.58
CA GLU A 117 -40.91 27.29 -7.14
C GLU A 117 -42.35 27.11 -7.63
N VAL A 118 -42.68 25.90 -8.10
CA VAL A 118 -44.06 25.54 -8.45
C VAL A 118 -44.81 25.25 -7.15
N THR A 119 -45.76 26.12 -6.80
CA THR A 119 -46.68 25.86 -5.70
C THR A 119 -47.91 25.13 -6.26
N THR A 120 -48.08 23.86 -5.91
CA THR A 120 -49.31 23.13 -6.22
C THR A 120 -50.40 23.52 -5.23
N LEU A 121 -51.05 24.65 -5.50
CA LEU A 121 -52.43 24.83 -5.09
C LEU A 121 -53.27 24.31 -6.26
N ASP A 122 -54.17 23.36 -5.97
CA ASP A 122 -55.06 22.62 -6.88
C ASP A 122 -54.60 21.22 -7.36
N PHE A 123 -54.11 20.38 -6.44
CA PHE A 123 -54.21 18.91 -6.61
C PHE A 123 -55.46 18.33 -5.93
N GLU A 124 -56.51 19.12 -5.71
CA GLU A 124 -57.79 18.57 -5.28
C GLU A 124 -58.70 18.29 -6.49
N GLN A 125 -58.90 16.99 -6.73
CA GLN A 125 -59.96 16.35 -7.52
C GLN A 125 -59.89 16.48 -9.05
N VAL A 126 -59.37 15.43 -9.71
CA VAL A 126 -60.23 14.52 -10.49
C VAL A 126 -59.64 13.10 -10.39
N ASP A 127 -60.26 12.25 -9.56
CA ASP A 127 -60.26 10.80 -9.80
C ASP A 127 -60.96 10.58 -11.15
N ASN A 128 -60.22 10.28 -12.21
CA ASN A 128 -60.75 9.48 -13.32
C ASN A 128 -59.62 8.68 -13.95
N LEU A 129 -59.80 7.36 -13.86
CA LEU A 129 -59.06 6.34 -14.55
C LEU A 129 -59.30 6.45 -16.06
N ASP A 130 -58.29 6.05 -16.82
CA ASP A 130 -58.27 5.78 -18.26
C ASP A 130 -58.16 7.01 -19.18
N ASP A 131 -56.93 7.34 -19.59
CA ASP A 131 -56.45 7.32 -20.99
C ASP A 131 -55.02 7.91 -21.08
N GLU A 132 -54.36 7.70 -22.23
CA GLU A 132 -52.92 7.84 -22.56
C GLU A 132 -52.12 9.03 -21.97
N PRO A 133 -50.76 8.92 -21.86
CA PRO A 133 -49.93 10.03 -21.40
C PRO A 133 -49.79 11.10 -22.49
N GLU A 134 -50.78 11.97 -22.63
CA GLU A 134 -50.57 13.29 -23.22
C GLU A 134 -49.66 14.11 -22.28
N GLN A 135 -48.64 14.74 -22.86
CA GLN A 135 -47.75 15.65 -22.13
C GLN A 135 -48.60 16.73 -21.45
N PRO A 136 -48.44 16.99 -20.14
CA PRO A 136 -49.21 18.03 -19.50
C PRO A 136 -48.78 19.38 -20.06
N ASP A 137 -49.70 20.03 -20.77
CA ASP A 137 -49.62 21.44 -21.14
C ASP A 137 -49.55 22.25 -19.82
N LEU A 138 -48.35 22.72 -19.48
CA LEU A 138 -48.08 23.59 -18.34
C LEU A 138 -48.63 25.00 -18.63
N GLN A 139 -49.96 25.15 -18.66
CA GLN A 139 -50.60 26.47 -18.67
C GLN A 139 -50.85 26.95 -17.24
N ALA A 140 -50.04 27.94 -16.84
CA ALA A 140 -50.26 28.95 -15.81
C ALA A 140 -50.73 28.48 -14.42
N ALA A 141 -49.78 28.14 -13.54
CA ALA A 141 -49.98 28.24 -12.09
C ALA A 141 -49.79 29.70 -11.65
N GLU A 142 -50.87 30.35 -11.23
CA GLU A 142 -50.94 31.80 -11.00
C GLU A 142 -50.19 32.35 -9.76
N THR A 143 -49.46 31.56 -8.97
CA THR A 143 -48.54 32.10 -7.93
C THR A 143 -47.36 31.16 -7.63
N GLY A 144 -46.34 31.19 -8.49
CA GLY A 144 -45.04 30.57 -8.16
C GLY A 144 -44.33 31.34 -7.05
N ARG A 145 -43.75 30.66 -6.06
CA ARG A 145 -42.98 31.29 -4.98
C ARG A 145 -41.62 31.74 -5.49
N ASN A 146 -41.26 33.00 -5.29
CA ASN A 146 -39.98 33.53 -5.73
C ASN A 146 -38.91 33.35 -4.66
N TRP A 147 -37.74 32.87 -5.07
CA TRP A 147 -36.61 32.60 -4.21
C TRP A 147 -35.37 33.35 -4.70
N VAL A 148 -34.56 33.83 -3.75
CA VAL A 148 -33.24 34.39 -4.03
C VAL A 148 -32.16 33.54 -3.37
N VAL A 149 -31.05 33.34 -4.08
CA VAL A 149 -29.91 32.58 -3.56
C VAL A 149 -28.65 33.42 -3.66
N GLN A 150 -27.95 33.57 -2.55
CA GLN A 150 -26.65 34.21 -2.46
C GLN A 150 -25.59 33.17 -2.11
N CYS A 151 -24.56 33.10 -2.94
CA CYS A 151 -23.37 32.28 -2.76
C CYS A 151 -22.21 33.18 -2.29
N LYS A 152 -21.46 32.76 -1.26
CA LYS A 152 -20.21 33.41 -0.84
C LYS A 152 -19.11 32.38 -0.68
N ARG A 153 -18.14 32.40 -1.60
CA ARG A 153 -16.96 31.54 -1.55
C ARG A 153 -15.87 32.17 -0.69
N GLU A 154 -15.97 31.99 0.63
CA GLU A 154 -15.01 32.49 1.60
C GLU A 154 -14.57 31.41 2.59
N LYS A 155 -13.37 31.57 3.17
CA LYS A 155 -12.86 30.64 4.20
C LYS A 155 -13.54 30.78 5.55
N SER A 156 -14.10 31.96 5.86
CA SER A 156 -14.79 32.24 7.11
C SER A 156 -15.68 33.47 6.96
N ILE A 157 -16.91 33.39 7.46
CA ILE A 157 -17.87 34.49 7.50
C ILE A 157 -18.23 34.76 8.97
N THR A 158 -17.97 35.99 9.43
CA THR A 158 -18.31 36.41 10.79
C THR A 158 -19.79 36.85 10.86
N PRO A 159 -20.43 36.83 12.05
CA PRO A 159 -21.82 37.26 12.19
C PRO A 159 -22.07 38.69 11.69
N LYS A 160 -21.12 39.60 11.91
CA LYS A 160 -21.20 40.99 11.43
C LYS A 160 -21.17 41.07 9.90
N LYS A 161 -20.31 40.28 9.26
CA LYS A 161 -20.19 40.23 7.80
C LYS A 161 -21.44 39.61 7.16
N LEU A 162 -22.00 38.58 7.80
CA LEU A 162 -23.25 37.97 7.37
C LEU A 162 -24.41 38.97 7.44
N ALA A 163 -24.50 39.79 8.50
CA ALA A 163 -25.49 40.87 8.57
C ALA A 163 -25.36 41.84 7.38
N THR A 164 -24.14 42.28 7.06
CA THR A 164 -23.90 43.16 5.90
C THR A 164 -24.36 42.51 4.58
N TYR A 165 -24.11 41.22 4.38
CA TYR A 165 -24.60 40.53 3.19
C TYR A 165 -26.11 40.38 3.16
N MET A 166 -26.76 40.24 4.31
CA MET A 166 -28.21 40.24 4.36
C MET A 166 -28.78 41.62 4.05
N ASP A 167 -28.15 42.70 4.53
CA ASP A 167 -28.56 44.09 4.25
C ASP A 167 -28.51 44.43 2.75
N GLU A 168 -27.56 43.84 2.01
CA GLU A 168 -27.41 43.97 0.54
C GLU A 168 -28.54 43.26 -0.25
N LEU A 169 -29.28 42.33 0.36
CA LEU A 169 -30.37 41.63 -0.31
C LEU A 169 -31.63 42.51 -0.44
N PRO A 170 -32.43 42.35 -1.50
CA PRO A 170 -33.71 43.03 -1.65
C PRO A 170 -34.69 42.67 -0.54
N ASP A 171 -35.57 43.61 -0.17
CA ASP A 171 -36.63 43.37 0.81
C ASP A 171 -37.72 42.48 0.20
N ALA A 172 -38.16 41.48 0.97
CA ALA A 172 -38.99 40.41 0.45
C ALA A 172 -40.38 40.90 0.04
N GLN A 173 -40.94 41.86 0.80
CA GLN A 173 -42.26 42.43 0.51
C GLN A 173 -42.25 43.34 -0.72
N GLU A 174 -41.18 44.12 -0.92
CA GLU A 174 -41.08 45.05 -2.05
C GLU A 174 -40.89 44.32 -3.38
N HIS A 175 -40.23 43.16 -3.35
CA HIS A 175 -39.86 42.37 -4.53
C HIS A 175 -40.65 41.06 -4.67
N GLU A 176 -41.73 40.89 -3.91
CA GLU A 176 -42.58 39.68 -3.91
C GLU A 176 -41.76 38.38 -3.77
N LEU A 177 -40.77 38.39 -2.88
CA LEU A 177 -39.91 37.24 -2.59
C LEU A 177 -40.48 36.42 -1.44
N TYR A 178 -40.51 35.11 -1.61
CA TYR A 178 -40.96 34.15 -0.62
C TYR A 178 -39.83 33.72 0.32
N GLY A 179 -38.67 33.35 -0.24
CA GLY A 179 -37.59 32.79 0.56
C GLY A 179 -36.18 33.09 0.08
N VAL A 180 -35.22 32.89 0.99
CA VAL A 180 -33.80 33.11 0.76
C VAL A 180 -32.99 31.86 1.07
N VAL A 181 -32.04 31.52 0.19
CA VAL A 181 -31.00 30.52 0.46
C VAL A 181 -29.66 31.23 0.49
N PHE A 182 -28.97 31.21 1.62
CA PHE A 182 -27.62 31.73 1.75
C PHE A 182 -26.63 30.59 1.83
N VAL A 183 -25.65 30.56 0.93
CA VAL A 183 -24.73 29.44 0.74
C VAL A 183 -23.29 29.91 0.87
N ALA A 184 -22.49 29.22 1.68
CA ALA A 184 -21.07 29.54 1.84
C ALA A 184 -20.15 28.33 1.83
N ALA A 185 -18.92 28.55 1.38
CA ALA A 185 -17.86 27.54 1.37
C ALA A 185 -17.24 27.26 2.76
N CYS A 186 -17.77 27.87 3.83
CA CYS A 186 -17.31 27.72 5.20
C CYS A 186 -18.45 27.36 6.16
N ASP A 187 -18.13 26.87 7.35
CA ASP A 187 -19.12 26.64 8.39
C ASP A 187 -19.47 27.93 9.13
N PHE A 188 -20.72 28.01 9.57
CA PHE A 188 -21.22 29.12 10.37
C PHE A 188 -21.15 28.82 11.87
N SER A 189 -20.95 29.85 12.70
CA SER A 189 -21.11 29.73 14.15
C SER A 189 -22.60 29.76 14.53
N PHE A 190 -22.91 29.37 15.78
CA PHE A 190 -24.26 29.51 16.32
C PHE A 190 -24.75 30.97 16.29
N ALA A 191 -23.89 31.91 16.69
CA ALA A 191 -24.19 33.34 16.65
C ALA A 191 -24.47 33.85 15.22
N ALA A 192 -23.76 33.34 14.21
CA ALA A 192 -24.02 33.70 12.82
C ALA A 192 -25.39 33.18 12.35
N ARG A 193 -25.76 31.95 12.72
CA ARG A 193 -27.09 31.37 12.43
C ARG A 193 -28.22 32.21 13.03
N ASP A 194 -28.07 32.68 14.26
CA ASP A 194 -29.08 33.53 14.91
C ASP A 194 -29.21 34.91 14.25
N VAL A 195 -28.08 35.52 13.85
CA VAL A 195 -28.08 36.79 13.11
C VAL A 195 -28.78 36.63 11.76
N PHE A 196 -28.50 35.55 11.02
CA PHE A 196 -29.15 35.26 9.74
C PHE A 196 -30.67 35.15 9.87
N ARG A 197 -31.15 34.35 10.84
CA ARG A 197 -32.60 34.18 11.04
C ARG A 197 -33.29 35.50 11.36
N ARG A 198 -32.68 36.32 12.22
CA ARG A 198 -33.23 37.63 12.59
C ARG A 198 -33.29 38.57 11.39
N ALA A 199 -32.19 38.69 10.65
CA ALA A 199 -32.12 39.55 9.47
C ALA A 199 -33.11 39.11 8.38
N ALA A 200 -33.27 37.79 8.16
CA ALA A 200 -34.24 37.28 7.18
C ALA A 200 -35.69 37.58 7.58
N GLN A 201 -36.03 37.49 8.87
CA GLN A 201 -37.35 37.85 9.38
C GLN A 201 -37.62 39.35 9.27
N GLU A 202 -36.64 40.19 9.61
CA GLU A 202 -36.75 41.65 9.49
C GLU A 202 -36.96 42.09 8.04
N LYS A 203 -36.36 41.40 7.07
CA LYS A 203 -36.58 41.62 5.63
C LYS A 203 -37.86 41.01 5.08
N GLY A 204 -38.64 40.29 5.90
CA GLY A 204 -39.94 39.76 5.54
C GLY A 204 -39.93 38.44 4.76
N PHE A 205 -38.81 37.70 4.72
CA PHE A 205 -38.79 36.37 4.09
C PHE A 205 -39.63 35.36 4.89
N SER A 206 -40.43 34.56 4.17
CA SER A 206 -41.24 33.49 4.78
C SER A 206 -40.39 32.25 5.09
N GLU A 207 -39.42 31.92 4.23
CA GLU A 207 -38.47 30.82 4.45
C GLU A 207 -37.03 31.30 4.29
N ALA A 208 -36.13 30.79 5.14
CA ALA A 208 -34.72 31.16 5.12
C ALA A 208 -33.82 29.95 5.40
N HIS A 209 -32.95 29.62 4.45
CA HIS A 209 -32.01 28.49 4.55
C HIS A 209 -30.56 28.98 4.54
N LEU A 210 -29.75 28.39 5.41
CA LEU A 210 -28.32 28.66 5.51
C LEU A 210 -27.55 27.37 5.25
N TRP A 211 -26.80 27.30 4.15
CA TRP A 211 -25.96 26.16 3.79
C TRP A 211 -24.49 26.53 3.98
N GLY A 212 -23.85 25.93 4.98
CA GLY A 212 -22.42 26.01 5.18
C GLY A 212 -21.68 24.87 4.49
N LYS A 213 -20.38 24.78 4.77
CA LYS A 213 -19.51 23.73 4.24
C LYS A 213 -20.01 22.33 4.60
N GLY A 214 -20.37 22.09 5.86
CA GLY A 214 -20.88 20.79 6.30
C GLY A 214 -22.14 20.36 5.53
N GLU A 215 -23.13 21.25 5.40
CA GLU A 215 -24.37 20.94 4.68
C GLU A 215 -24.11 20.66 3.18
N LEU A 216 -23.17 21.40 2.56
CA LEU A 216 -22.76 21.17 1.17
C LEU A 216 -22.03 19.84 0.98
N GLU A 217 -21.10 19.49 1.87
CA GLU A 217 -20.41 18.21 1.83
C GLU A 217 -21.41 17.04 1.97
N ASP A 218 -22.32 17.12 2.94
CA ASP A 218 -23.34 16.10 3.16
C ASP A 218 -24.23 15.90 1.93
N MET A 219 -24.62 16.99 1.26
CA MET A 219 -25.38 16.91 0.00
C MET A 219 -24.54 16.28 -1.12
N LEU A 220 -23.27 16.64 -1.26
CA LEU A 220 -22.38 16.14 -2.31
C LEU A 220 -22.05 14.65 -2.16
N PHE A 221 -21.91 14.15 -0.93
CA PHE A 221 -21.62 12.73 -0.67
C PHE A 221 -22.82 11.80 -0.86
N GLN A 222 -24.00 12.33 -1.18
CA GLN A 222 -25.14 11.49 -1.54
C GLN A 222 -24.88 10.77 -2.89
N PRO A 223 -25.25 9.49 -3.03
CA PRO A 223 -24.98 8.72 -4.25
C PRO A 223 -25.52 9.34 -5.54
N LYS A 224 -26.63 10.09 -5.44
CA LYS A 224 -27.22 10.82 -6.58
C LYS A 224 -26.32 11.95 -7.09
N ASN A 225 -25.46 12.52 -6.25
CA ASN A 225 -24.57 13.64 -6.55
C ASN A 225 -23.13 13.20 -6.88
N ASP A 226 -22.88 11.90 -7.14
CA ASP A 226 -21.55 11.39 -7.52
C ASP A 226 -20.99 12.06 -8.78
N TYR A 227 -21.87 12.46 -9.70
CA TYR A 227 -21.48 13.20 -10.90
C TYR A 227 -20.95 14.60 -10.57
N LEU A 228 -21.49 15.26 -9.54
CA LEU A 228 -21.01 16.56 -9.05
C LEU A 228 -19.66 16.41 -8.35
N LEU A 229 -19.53 15.41 -7.47
CA LEU A 229 -18.25 15.10 -6.83
C LEU A 229 -17.13 14.86 -7.86
N PHE A 230 -17.46 14.15 -8.94
CA PHE A 230 -16.50 13.85 -9.99
C PHE A 230 -16.18 15.10 -10.83
N ALA A 231 -17.19 15.85 -11.26
CA ALA A 231 -17.00 17.03 -12.12
C ALA A 231 -16.24 18.17 -11.43
N TYR A 232 -16.47 18.38 -10.12
CA TYR A 232 -15.90 19.50 -9.38
C TYR A 232 -14.64 19.15 -8.58
N PHE A 233 -14.54 17.93 -8.06
CA PHE A 233 -13.42 17.52 -7.19
C PHE A 233 -12.61 16.33 -7.74
N GLY A 234 -13.02 15.73 -8.87
CA GLY A 234 -12.36 14.55 -9.42
C GLY A 234 -12.54 13.29 -8.56
N ILE A 235 -13.53 13.27 -7.67
CA ILE A 235 -13.80 12.16 -6.75
C ILE A 235 -15.03 11.40 -7.22
N SER A 236 -14.96 10.07 -7.31
CA SER A 236 -16.16 9.23 -7.52
C SER A 236 -16.20 8.07 -6.53
N LEU A 237 -17.32 7.98 -5.82
CA LEU A 237 -17.68 6.88 -4.92
C LEU A 237 -17.93 5.59 -5.70
N GLN A 238 -18.50 5.69 -6.92
CA GLN A 238 -18.74 4.53 -7.77
C GLN A 238 -17.43 3.91 -8.29
N ILE A 239 -16.46 4.73 -8.71
CA ILE A 239 -15.15 4.25 -9.17
C ILE A 239 -14.44 3.48 -8.05
N LYS A 240 -14.52 3.96 -6.80
CA LYS A 240 -13.94 3.25 -5.64
C LYS A 240 -14.61 1.90 -5.37
N LYS A 241 -15.95 1.82 -5.41
CA LYS A 241 -16.68 0.54 -5.28
C LYS A 241 -16.32 -0.45 -6.39
N ARG A 242 -16.23 0.02 -7.65
CA ARG A 242 -15.81 -0.82 -8.79
C ARG A 242 -14.36 -1.31 -8.65
N SER A 243 -13.46 -0.48 -8.11
CA SER A 243 -12.06 -0.85 -7.86
C SER A 243 -11.91 -1.96 -6.82
N ILE A 244 -12.62 -1.88 -5.69
CA ILE A 244 -12.61 -2.92 -4.65
C ILE A 244 -13.15 -4.25 -5.20
N ALA A 245 -14.30 -4.22 -5.88
CA ALA A 245 -14.89 -5.42 -6.46
C ALA A 245 -13.94 -6.09 -7.48
N THR A 246 -13.25 -5.29 -8.29
CA THR A 246 -12.27 -5.78 -9.27
C THR A 246 -11.07 -6.42 -8.59
N SER A 247 -10.50 -5.77 -7.56
CA SER A 247 -9.41 -6.33 -6.76
C SER A 247 -9.78 -7.66 -6.10
N VAL A 248 -10.98 -7.75 -5.50
CA VAL A 248 -11.47 -9.00 -4.88
C VAL A 248 -11.65 -10.11 -5.91
N ARG A 249 -12.21 -9.82 -7.09
CA ARG A 249 -12.36 -10.81 -8.16
C ARG A 249 -11.01 -11.31 -8.67
N ALA A 250 -10.05 -10.41 -8.89
CA ALA A 250 -8.69 -10.78 -9.31
C ALA A 250 -8.03 -11.71 -8.28
N ARG A 251 -8.07 -11.32 -7.00
CA ARG A 251 -7.54 -12.14 -5.90
C ARG A 251 -8.16 -13.53 -5.83
N LEU A 252 -9.48 -13.64 -5.99
CA LEU A 252 -10.19 -14.93 -5.98
C LEU A 252 -9.84 -15.77 -7.21
N ALA A 253 -9.67 -15.16 -8.38
CA ALA A 253 -9.26 -15.86 -9.60
C ALA A 253 -7.86 -16.46 -9.43
N THR A 254 -6.90 -15.67 -8.95
CA THR A 254 -5.53 -16.15 -8.65
C THR A 254 -5.55 -17.25 -7.59
N LYS A 255 -6.29 -17.09 -6.49
CA LYS A 255 -6.42 -18.13 -5.46
C LYS A 255 -6.97 -19.44 -6.04
N ARG A 256 -8.01 -19.39 -6.88
CA ARG A 256 -8.54 -20.59 -7.54
C ARG A 256 -7.52 -21.24 -8.47
N LYS A 257 -6.72 -20.43 -9.19
CA LYS A 257 -5.63 -20.92 -10.05
C LYS A 257 -4.54 -21.62 -9.22
N VAL A 258 -4.09 -21.01 -8.13
CA VAL A 258 -3.17 -21.61 -7.16
C VAL A 258 -3.70 -22.95 -6.64
N ILE A 259 -4.94 -23.00 -6.16
CA ILE A 259 -5.52 -24.24 -5.62
C ILE A 259 -5.60 -25.33 -6.69
N ARG A 260 -5.99 -24.96 -7.90
CA ARG A 260 -6.11 -25.92 -9.01
C ARG A 260 -4.76 -26.53 -9.39
N ILE A 261 -3.72 -25.69 -9.50
CA ILE A 261 -2.40 -26.08 -9.98
C ILE A 261 -1.57 -26.69 -8.83
N LEU A 262 -1.42 -25.96 -7.72
CA LEU A 262 -0.45 -26.28 -6.67
C LEU A 262 -1.02 -27.18 -5.57
N GLU A 263 -2.20 -26.86 -5.02
CA GLU A 263 -2.74 -27.58 -3.84
C GLU A 263 -2.98 -29.07 -4.10
N LYS A 264 -3.30 -29.44 -5.34
CA LYS A 264 -3.57 -30.84 -5.68
C LYS A 264 -2.30 -31.68 -5.86
N ASN A 265 -1.25 -31.11 -6.44
CA ASN A 265 -0.13 -31.89 -7.00
C ASN A 265 1.26 -31.44 -6.52
N HIS A 266 1.38 -30.29 -5.85
CA HIS A 266 2.67 -29.66 -5.53
C HIS A 266 2.85 -29.32 -4.05
N VAL A 267 1.97 -29.77 -3.15
CA VAL A 267 2.21 -29.69 -1.71
C VAL A 267 3.50 -30.42 -1.36
N GLY A 268 4.42 -29.73 -0.70
CA GLY A 268 5.75 -30.24 -0.39
C GLY A 268 6.68 -30.32 -1.62
N ARG A 269 6.34 -29.75 -2.77
CA ARG A 269 7.23 -29.71 -3.94
C ARG A 269 7.77 -28.31 -4.17
N TYR A 270 8.92 -28.23 -4.81
CA TYR A 270 9.48 -26.94 -5.20
C TYR A 270 8.64 -26.28 -6.28
N ILE A 271 8.58 -24.96 -6.20
CA ILE A 271 8.06 -24.07 -7.22
C ILE A 271 9.10 -22.99 -7.49
N LEU A 272 9.13 -22.49 -8.72
CA LEU A 272 10.02 -21.40 -9.10
C LEU A 272 9.27 -20.06 -8.96
N ILE A 273 9.78 -19.18 -8.12
CA ILE A 273 9.25 -17.83 -7.94
C ILE A 273 10.08 -16.87 -8.77
N ARG A 274 9.45 -16.08 -9.65
CA ARG A 274 10.13 -15.17 -10.59
C ARG A 274 9.53 -13.78 -10.57
N ASP A 275 10.38 -12.77 -10.57
CA ASP A 275 9.99 -11.43 -10.98
C ASP A 275 9.76 -11.42 -12.50
N ALA A 276 8.56 -11.04 -12.94
CA ALA A 276 8.22 -11.05 -14.37
C ALA A 276 8.98 -10.00 -15.19
N SER A 277 9.61 -9.02 -14.54
CA SER A 277 10.48 -8.02 -15.17
C SER A 277 11.96 -8.45 -15.23
N ASP A 278 12.30 -9.64 -14.76
CA ASP A 278 13.68 -10.11 -14.72
C ASP A 278 14.00 -11.06 -15.87
N ASP A 279 14.48 -10.46 -16.96
CA ASP A 279 14.86 -11.17 -18.20
C ASP A 279 16.19 -11.93 -18.08
N ARG A 280 16.86 -11.89 -16.92
CA ARG A 280 18.14 -12.61 -16.75
C ARG A 280 17.93 -14.11 -16.61
N TYR A 281 16.76 -14.58 -16.18
CA TYR A 281 16.51 -16.02 -16.14
C TYR A 281 16.59 -16.62 -17.56
N PRO A 282 17.27 -17.76 -17.77
CA PRO A 282 17.87 -18.67 -16.78
C PRO A 282 19.30 -18.29 -16.38
N TYR A 283 19.95 -17.37 -17.06
CA TYR A 283 21.36 -17.06 -16.87
C TYR A 283 21.55 -15.90 -15.88
N GLY A 284 21.88 -16.23 -14.63
CA GLY A 284 22.32 -15.23 -13.64
C GLY A 284 23.45 -14.35 -14.19
N GLY A 285 23.58 -13.14 -13.66
CA GLY A 285 24.81 -12.35 -13.89
C GLY A 285 25.98 -12.93 -13.10
N GLY A 286 27.20 -12.43 -13.30
CA GLY A 286 28.37 -12.82 -12.50
C GLY A 286 29.25 -13.91 -13.11
N SER A 287 30.31 -14.29 -12.39
CA SER A 287 31.23 -15.36 -12.80
C SER A 287 30.71 -16.73 -12.36
N ARG A 288 31.24 -17.82 -12.93
CA ARG A 288 30.93 -19.20 -12.52
C ARG A 288 31.19 -19.45 -11.02
N GLU A 289 32.15 -18.72 -10.45
CA GLU A 289 32.52 -18.78 -9.03
C GLU A 289 31.64 -17.90 -8.12
N GLN A 290 30.95 -16.90 -8.69
CA GLN A 290 30.07 -15.98 -7.99
C GLN A 290 28.82 -15.66 -8.83
N PRO A 291 27.92 -16.64 -9.03
CA PRO A 291 26.69 -16.41 -9.76
C PRO A 291 25.83 -15.40 -8.99
N ILE A 292 25.61 -14.23 -9.58
CA ILE A 292 24.61 -13.27 -9.16
C ILE A 292 23.27 -13.82 -9.62
N ARG A 293 22.63 -14.57 -8.72
CA ARG A 293 21.25 -15.02 -8.90
C ARG A 293 20.36 -13.78 -9.10
N GLY A 294 19.58 -13.75 -10.17
CA GLY A 294 18.64 -12.66 -10.37
C GLY A 294 17.45 -12.77 -9.42
N ARG A 295 16.36 -12.06 -9.71
CA ARG A 295 15.13 -12.04 -8.92
C ARG A 295 14.27 -13.26 -9.26
N TRP A 296 14.85 -14.43 -9.06
CA TRP A 296 14.14 -15.71 -9.02
C TRP A 296 14.71 -16.61 -7.95
N ARG A 297 13.87 -17.48 -7.40
CA ARG A 297 14.28 -18.45 -6.38
C ARG A 297 13.33 -19.63 -6.30
N PHE A 298 13.85 -20.76 -5.85
CA PHE A 298 13.02 -21.88 -5.44
C PHE A 298 12.46 -21.65 -4.04
N ALA A 299 11.27 -22.18 -3.82
CA ALA A 299 10.68 -22.37 -2.50
C ALA A 299 9.76 -23.59 -2.55
N GLN A 300 9.61 -24.27 -1.42
CA GLN A 300 8.69 -25.41 -1.33
C GLN A 300 7.28 -24.87 -1.10
N TYR A 301 6.32 -25.29 -1.93
CA TYR A 301 4.92 -24.93 -1.76
C TYR A 301 4.34 -25.71 -0.57
N GLU A 302 3.70 -25.01 0.35
CA GLU A 302 3.08 -25.62 1.52
C GLU A 302 1.56 -25.66 1.35
N GLN A 303 0.93 -24.49 1.20
CA GLN A 303 -0.52 -24.39 1.06
C GLN A 303 -0.99 -23.01 0.61
N ALA A 304 -2.23 -22.94 0.13
CA ALA A 304 -2.94 -21.70 -0.15
C ALA A 304 -3.70 -21.19 1.09
N ILE A 305 -3.29 -20.03 1.64
CA ILE A 305 -3.98 -19.38 2.77
C ILE A 305 -4.82 -18.18 2.32
N ALA A 306 -5.58 -17.58 3.24
CA ALA A 306 -6.42 -16.41 2.93
C ALA A 306 -5.63 -15.21 2.40
N GLN A 307 -4.38 -15.06 2.85
CA GLN A 307 -3.52 -13.92 2.55
C GLN A 307 -2.62 -14.11 1.30
N GLY A 308 -2.49 -15.34 0.80
CA GLY A 308 -1.56 -15.64 -0.29
C GLY A 308 -1.14 -17.11 -0.35
N VAL A 309 -0.08 -17.35 -1.10
CA VAL A 309 0.63 -18.64 -1.21
C VAL A 309 1.63 -18.72 -0.07
N TRP A 310 1.52 -19.76 0.77
CA TRP A 310 2.46 -20.02 1.84
C TRP A 310 3.56 -20.95 1.32
N VAL A 311 4.81 -20.50 1.42
CA VAL A 311 5.98 -21.24 0.94
C VAL A 311 7.02 -21.39 2.04
N LYS A 312 7.71 -22.53 2.09
CA LYS A 312 8.85 -22.77 2.97
C LYS A 312 10.14 -22.40 2.26
N LEU A 313 10.96 -21.59 2.93
CA LEU A 313 12.19 -21.00 2.40
C LEU A 313 13.44 -21.67 2.96
N ALA A 314 13.36 -22.18 4.19
CA ALA A 314 14.44 -22.89 4.84
C ALA A 314 13.87 -23.85 5.88
N GLU A 315 14.57 -24.96 6.08
CA GLU A 315 14.32 -25.93 7.13
C GLU A 315 15.66 -26.38 7.68
N LYS A 316 15.81 -26.39 9.01
CA LYS A 316 17.08 -26.67 9.68
C LYS A 316 16.82 -27.53 10.90
N PHE A 317 17.75 -28.43 11.20
CA PHE A 317 17.74 -29.12 12.49
C PHE A 317 17.84 -28.11 13.62
N ALA A 318 16.99 -28.31 14.63
CA ALA A 318 16.82 -27.43 15.76
C ALA A 318 16.76 -28.17 17.08
N TYR A 319 16.98 -27.42 18.13
CA TYR A 319 16.85 -27.82 19.52
C TYR A 319 15.77 -26.96 20.17
N LEU A 320 14.84 -27.61 20.86
CA LEU A 320 13.85 -26.93 21.69
C LEU A 320 14.05 -27.37 23.14
N ALA A 321 14.29 -26.43 24.05
CA ALA A 321 14.47 -26.73 25.46
C ALA A 321 13.16 -27.20 26.14
N ASP A 322 13.30 -27.80 27.32
CA ASP A 322 12.17 -28.33 28.09
C ASP A 322 11.17 -27.24 28.54
N ASP A 323 11.62 -25.99 28.61
CA ASP A 323 10.77 -24.83 28.88
C ASP A 323 9.78 -24.51 27.74
N ARG A 324 9.93 -25.16 26.57
CA ARG A 324 9.16 -24.93 25.34
C ARG A 324 9.20 -23.49 24.83
N VAL A 325 10.23 -22.73 25.21
CA VAL A 325 10.40 -21.31 24.86
C VAL A 325 11.77 -21.08 24.26
N SER A 326 12.82 -21.63 24.89
CA SER A 326 14.20 -21.45 24.47
C SER A 326 14.56 -22.41 23.34
N TRP A 327 15.15 -21.89 22.27
CA TRP A 327 15.44 -22.69 21.08
C TRP A 327 16.77 -22.30 20.44
N ASP A 328 17.35 -23.20 19.64
CA ASP A 328 18.46 -22.91 18.74
C ASP A 328 18.36 -23.78 17.47
N TYR A 329 19.11 -23.45 16.43
CA TYR A 329 19.18 -24.27 15.21
C TYR A 329 20.59 -24.26 14.60
N MET A 330 20.87 -25.26 13.78
CA MET A 330 22.16 -25.41 13.10
C MET A 330 22.26 -24.46 11.91
N ASP A 331 22.95 -23.32 12.07
CA ASP A 331 22.95 -22.21 11.09
C ASP A 331 23.42 -22.61 9.68
N SER A 332 24.38 -23.52 9.61
CA SER A 332 25.10 -23.91 8.39
C SER A 332 24.41 -24.99 7.55
N LEU A 333 23.34 -25.62 8.06
CA LEU A 333 22.54 -26.58 7.31
C LEU A 333 21.21 -25.95 6.88
N ASN A 334 20.82 -26.14 5.62
CA ASN A 334 19.47 -25.84 5.15
C ASN A 334 18.97 -27.02 4.31
N MET A 335 17.95 -27.73 4.82
CA MET A 335 17.35 -28.91 4.22
C MET A 335 16.30 -28.58 3.15
N SER A 336 15.86 -27.32 3.06
CA SER A 336 14.94 -26.85 2.01
C SER A 336 15.66 -26.30 0.76
N VAL A 337 16.93 -26.66 0.57
CA VAL A 337 17.64 -26.39 -0.70
C VAL A 337 17.27 -27.52 -1.66
N PRO A 338 16.80 -27.22 -2.89
CA PRO A 338 16.56 -28.26 -3.87
C PRO A 338 17.85 -29.03 -4.17
N SER A 339 17.71 -30.30 -4.56
CA SER A 339 18.87 -31.06 -5.04
C SER A 339 19.49 -30.39 -6.28
N SER A 340 20.75 -30.68 -6.60
CA SER A 340 21.38 -30.13 -7.81
C SER A 340 20.69 -30.56 -9.10
N HIS A 341 19.94 -31.66 -9.07
CA HIS A 341 19.05 -32.09 -10.15
C HIS A 341 17.78 -31.23 -10.30
N GLU A 342 17.35 -30.55 -9.25
CA GLU A 342 16.16 -29.69 -9.23
C GLU A 342 16.51 -28.19 -9.33
N ASP A 343 17.68 -27.77 -8.82
CA ASP A 343 18.22 -26.41 -8.93
C ASP A 343 19.54 -26.44 -9.71
N TYR A 344 19.44 -26.25 -11.03
CA TYR A 344 20.56 -26.18 -11.98
C TYR A 344 21.64 -25.14 -11.59
N TRP A 345 21.34 -24.22 -10.67
CA TRP A 345 22.23 -23.15 -10.23
C TRP A 345 22.86 -23.38 -8.87
N THR A 346 22.45 -24.43 -8.15
CA THR A 346 23.15 -24.83 -6.93
C THR A 346 24.40 -25.60 -7.35
N PRO A 347 25.62 -25.15 -7.01
CA PRO A 347 26.84 -25.89 -7.30
C PRO A 347 26.72 -27.30 -6.72
N ASP A 348 27.17 -28.31 -7.45
CA ASP A 348 27.30 -29.65 -6.89
C ASP A 348 28.15 -29.56 -5.62
N THR A 349 27.55 -29.98 -4.51
CA THR A 349 28.15 -29.88 -3.17
C THR A 349 29.38 -30.76 -3.00
N ASP A 350 29.70 -31.61 -3.99
CA ASP A 350 30.84 -32.53 -3.99
C ASP A 350 32.20 -31.82 -4.07
N ASP A 351 32.24 -30.53 -4.46
CA ASP A 351 33.46 -29.69 -4.45
C ASP A 351 33.65 -28.87 -3.15
N LEU A 352 32.80 -29.07 -2.13
CA LEU A 352 32.87 -28.27 -0.89
C LEU A 352 34.00 -28.72 0.04
N ASP A 353 34.90 -27.76 0.32
CA ASP A 353 35.82 -27.68 1.45
C ASP A 353 35.56 -28.71 2.57
N SER A 354 36.40 -29.76 2.63
CA SER A 354 36.38 -30.84 3.63
C SER A 354 36.47 -30.36 5.09
N SER A 355 36.70 -29.06 5.33
CA SER A 355 36.67 -28.47 6.66
C SER A 355 35.26 -28.24 7.20
N LYS A 356 34.22 -28.21 6.35
CA LYS A 356 32.83 -28.05 6.80
C LYS A 356 32.23 -29.38 7.27
N PRO A 357 31.37 -29.39 8.31
CA PRO A 357 30.65 -30.59 8.69
C PRO A 357 29.78 -31.07 7.53
N SER A 358 29.80 -32.38 7.29
CA SER A 358 28.94 -33.06 6.33
C SER A 358 27.50 -33.07 6.83
N GLN A 359 26.52 -33.29 5.94
CA GLN A 359 25.12 -33.51 6.34
C GLN A 359 24.98 -34.62 7.39
N PHE A 360 25.83 -35.64 7.30
CA PHE A 360 25.89 -36.75 8.25
C PHE A 360 26.28 -36.28 9.66
N ASP A 361 27.26 -35.38 9.79
CA ASP A 361 27.68 -34.84 11.09
C ASP A 361 26.55 -34.07 11.79
N TYR A 362 25.79 -33.27 11.03
CA TYR A 362 24.62 -32.59 11.57
C TYR A 362 23.54 -33.57 12.03
N TRP A 363 23.29 -34.61 11.22
CA TRP A 363 22.31 -35.63 11.55
C TRP A 363 22.70 -36.41 12.81
N GLU A 364 23.97 -36.78 12.97
CA GLU A 364 24.47 -37.48 14.16
C GLU A 364 24.31 -36.65 15.43
N VAL A 365 24.70 -35.37 15.39
CA VAL A 365 24.52 -34.45 16.52
C VAL A 365 23.04 -34.30 16.88
N TRP A 366 22.19 -34.11 15.88
CA TRP A 366 20.76 -33.93 16.11
C TRP A 366 20.09 -35.21 16.62
N ASN A 367 20.49 -36.37 16.11
CA ASN A 367 19.94 -37.66 16.54
C ASN A 367 20.37 -38.06 17.96
N ALA A 368 21.51 -37.54 18.44
CA ALA A 368 21.96 -37.71 19.82
C ALA A 368 21.19 -36.86 20.85
N LEU A 369 20.37 -35.91 20.41
CA LEU A 369 19.49 -35.15 21.32
C LEU A 369 18.45 -36.06 21.98
N PRO A 370 17.95 -35.72 23.17
CA PRO A 370 16.74 -36.34 23.71
C PRO A 370 15.54 -36.07 22.78
N ASP A 371 14.65 -37.06 22.63
CA ASP A 371 13.54 -36.98 21.67
C ASP A 371 12.57 -35.82 21.97
N ASN A 372 12.42 -35.43 23.24
CA ASN A 372 11.63 -34.26 23.66
C ASN A 372 12.24 -32.91 23.26
N ASN A 373 13.51 -32.88 22.85
CA ASN A 373 14.23 -31.69 22.44
C ASN A 373 14.54 -31.63 20.94
N LYS A 374 14.38 -32.74 20.20
CA LYS A 374 14.52 -32.78 18.74
C LYS A 374 13.45 -31.92 18.06
N ALA A 375 13.90 -30.88 17.37
CA ALA A 375 13.02 -29.97 16.66
C ALA A 375 13.54 -29.66 15.25
N ASN A 376 12.68 -29.04 14.45
CA ASN A 376 12.98 -28.47 13.15
C ASN A 376 12.64 -26.98 13.18
N TYR A 377 13.59 -26.15 12.78
CA TYR A 377 13.39 -24.73 12.55
C TYR A 377 12.96 -24.53 11.09
N LYS A 378 11.86 -23.81 10.88
CA LYS A 378 11.29 -23.56 9.56
C LYS A 378 11.10 -22.07 9.32
N GLU A 379 11.61 -21.60 8.19
CA GLU A 379 11.37 -20.25 7.68
C GLU A 379 10.32 -20.28 6.58
N TYR A 380 9.34 -19.40 6.69
CA TYR A 380 8.27 -19.30 5.72
C TYR A 380 8.13 -17.90 5.14
N GLY A 381 7.65 -17.83 3.90
CA GLY A 381 7.22 -16.62 3.23
C GLY A 381 5.76 -16.71 2.79
N ILE A 382 5.09 -15.56 2.71
CA ILE A 382 3.75 -15.45 2.13
C ILE A 382 3.82 -14.59 0.88
N ILE A 383 3.45 -15.15 -0.26
CA ILE A 383 3.36 -14.41 -1.52
C ILE A 383 1.91 -13.97 -1.71
N PRO A 384 1.60 -12.66 -1.67
CA PRO A 384 0.24 -12.18 -1.88
C PRO A 384 -0.32 -12.58 -3.25
N TYR A 385 -1.60 -12.93 -3.30
CA TYR A 385 -2.25 -13.26 -4.57
C TYR A 385 -2.25 -12.08 -5.55
N GLU A 386 -2.40 -10.87 -5.04
CA GLU A 386 -2.33 -9.62 -5.82
C GLU A 386 -0.96 -9.37 -6.46
N ASN A 387 0.10 -10.03 -5.96
CA ASN A 387 1.44 -9.93 -6.53
C ASN A 387 1.71 -11.02 -7.57
N ILE A 388 0.84 -12.03 -7.72
CA ILE A 388 1.00 -13.07 -8.73
C ILE A 388 0.30 -12.61 -10.01
N ILE A 389 1.10 -12.38 -11.05
CA ILE A 389 0.63 -12.02 -12.38
C ILE A 389 0.06 -13.26 -13.05
N ASP A 390 0.86 -14.33 -13.09
CA ASP A 390 0.42 -15.59 -13.67
C ASP A 390 1.19 -16.81 -13.11
N ILE A 391 0.66 -18.00 -13.41
CA ILE A 391 1.30 -19.27 -13.08
C ILE A 391 1.40 -20.11 -14.35
N ASP A 392 2.62 -20.46 -14.71
CA ASP A 392 2.93 -21.50 -15.68
C ASP A 392 2.98 -22.84 -14.94
N GLU A 393 2.15 -23.79 -15.35
CA GLU A 393 2.01 -25.10 -14.70
C GLU A 393 3.07 -26.09 -15.19
N ALA A 394 3.55 -25.95 -16.42
CA ALA A 394 4.48 -26.88 -17.04
C ALA A 394 5.95 -26.56 -16.70
N GLY A 395 6.26 -25.28 -16.53
CA GLY A 395 7.63 -24.82 -16.36
C GLY A 395 8.41 -24.85 -17.67
N ASP A 396 9.70 -25.17 -17.61
CA ASP A 396 10.57 -25.18 -18.79
C ASP A 396 11.71 -26.21 -18.70
N GLN A 397 12.62 -26.14 -19.68
CA GLN A 397 13.79 -27.02 -19.78
C GLN A 397 14.81 -26.92 -18.63
N TYR A 398 14.72 -25.92 -17.76
CA TYR A 398 15.59 -25.76 -16.58
C TYR A 398 14.88 -26.15 -15.29
N PHE A 399 13.56 -26.07 -15.26
CA PHE A 399 12.77 -26.52 -14.13
C PHE A 399 11.38 -27.01 -14.58
N GLU A 400 11.20 -28.34 -14.51
CA GLU A 400 9.97 -29.06 -14.82
C GLU A 400 8.97 -29.00 -13.64
N GLY A 401 8.57 -27.79 -13.27
CA GLY A 401 7.58 -27.54 -12.24
C GLY A 401 6.98 -26.14 -12.36
N PRO A 402 5.98 -25.80 -11.54
CA PRO A 402 5.25 -24.55 -11.72
C PRO A 402 6.12 -23.30 -11.50
N HIS A 403 5.99 -22.33 -12.41
CA HIS A 403 6.60 -21.00 -12.28
C HIS A 403 5.55 -19.99 -11.88
N LEU A 404 5.79 -19.27 -10.79
CA LEU A 404 4.98 -18.13 -10.35
C LEU A 404 5.63 -16.85 -10.85
N TYR A 405 4.99 -16.18 -11.79
CA TYR A 405 5.38 -14.87 -12.29
C TYR A 405 4.78 -13.79 -11.39
N LEU A 406 5.64 -12.99 -10.77
CA LEU A 406 5.27 -11.99 -9.79
C LEU A 406 5.50 -10.57 -10.32
N MET A 407 4.75 -9.63 -9.74
CA MET A 407 5.04 -8.20 -9.83
C MET A 407 6.46 -7.90 -9.34
N PRO A 408 7.11 -6.83 -9.86
CA PRO A 408 8.47 -6.50 -9.46
C PRO A 408 8.63 -6.34 -7.95
N TYR A 409 9.68 -6.95 -7.40
CA TYR A 409 9.96 -6.89 -5.97
C TYR A 409 11.43 -6.56 -5.67
N ASP A 410 11.66 -6.08 -4.44
CA ASP A 410 12.99 -5.83 -3.92
C ASP A 410 13.71 -7.17 -3.67
N GLY A 411 14.82 -7.39 -4.37
CA GLY A 411 15.60 -8.62 -4.26
C GLY A 411 16.10 -8.91 -2.84
N ALA A 412 16.32 -7.89 -2.00
CA ALA A 412 16.78 -8.08 -0.63
C ALA A 412 15.67 -8.63 0.30
N LYS A 413 14.43 -8.18 0.10
CA LYS A 413 13.28 -8.60 0.92
C LYS A 413 12.55 -9.79 0.33
N GLY A 414 12.68 -9.99 -0.98
CA GLY A 414 11.89 -10.94 -1.74
C GLY A 414 10.42 -10.51 -1.87
N PRO A 415 9.57 -11.36 -2.45
CA PRO A 415 8.16 -11.07 -2.70
C PRO A 415 7.24 -11.26 -1.48
N PHE A 416 7.81 -11.36 -0.28
CA PHE A 416 7.09 -11.85 0.90
C PHE A 416 6.41 -10.72 1.67
N LYS A 417 5.13 -10.92 1.96
CA LYS A 417 4.34 -10.03 2.81
C LYS A 417 4.77 -10.13 4.26
N ASP A 418 4.96 -8.98 4.90
CA ASP A 418 5.29 -8.84 6.33
C ASP A 418 6.61 -9.54 6.73
N GLY A 419 7.50 -9.83 5.77
CA GLY A 419 8.77 -10.51 5.99
C GLY A 419 8.65 -12.03 6.09
N LYS A 420 9.61 -12.65 6.79
CA LYS A 420 9.65 -14.10 7.01
C LYS A 420 8.99 -14.47 8.32
N ARG A 421 8.24 -15.57 8.33
CA ARG A 421 7.67 -16.16 9.56
C ARG A 421 8.54 -17.33 10.01
N LEU A 422 8.92 -17.33 11.28
CA LEU A 422 9.84 -18.31 11.84
C LEU A 422 9.09 -19.24 12.80
N ARG A 423 9.33 -20.54 12.70
CA ARG A 423 8.72 -21.57 13.55
C ARG A 423 9.74 -22.58 14.02
N VAL A 424 9.53 -23.12 15.21
CA VAL A 424 10.24 -24.29 15.73
C VAL A 424 9.20 -25.35 16.07
N GLU A 425 9.35 -26.53 15.48
CA GLU A 425 8.39 -27.64 15.55
C GLU A 425 9.10 -28.89 16.05
N LEU A 426 8.54 -29.59 17.05
CA LEU A 426 9.10 -30.87 17.50
C LEU A 426 8.98 -31.93 16.40
N ASP A 427 9.97 -32.80 16.30
CA ASP A 427 10.05 -33.81 15.24
C ASP A 427 9.03 -34.96 15.40
N GLN A 428 8.78 -35.39 16.64
CA GLN A 428 8.02 -36.62 16.91
C GLN A 428 6.90 -36.49 17.95
N SER A 429 6.50 -35.29 18.35
CA SER A 429 5.45 -35.18 19.36
C SER A 429 4.05 -35.28 18.75
N TRP A 430 3.29 -36.27 19.22
CA TRP A 430 1.82 -36.29 19.13
C TRP A 430 1.19 -34.98 19.63
N ASP A 431 1.93 -34.21 20.44
CA ASP A 431 1.53 -32.93 21.02
C ASP A 431 1.59 -31.73 20.05
N ASN A 432 2.04 -31.88 18.80
CA ASN A 432 2.06 -30.81 17.78
C ASN A 432 2.55 -29.45 18.33
N VAL A 433 3.57 -29.45 19.18
CA VAL A 433 4.05 -28.20 19.79
C VAL A 433 4.76 -27.39 18.71
N ASN A 434 4.11 -26.29 18.34
CA ASN A 434 4.60 -25.33 17.35
C ASN A 434 4.73 -23.97 18.03
N ILE A 435 5.97 -23.49 18.15
CA ILE A 435 6.23 -22.17 18.72
C ILE A 435 6.70 -21.21 17.63
N TYR A 436 6.26 -19.95 17.75
CA TYR A 436 6.84 -18.88 16.95
C TYR A 436 8.26 -18.60 17.44
N ALA A 437 9.22 -18.69 16.53
CA ALA A 437 10.63 -18.53 16.85
C ALA A 437 10.94 -17.04 17.07
N LYS A 438 10.77 -16.56 18.30
CA LYS A 438 11.18 -15.21 18.68
C LYS A 438 12.68 -15.19 18.92
N LEU A 439 13.37 -14.26 18.28
CA LEU A 439 14.84 -14.13 18.38
C LEU A 439 15.33 -13.89 19.81
N GLU A 440 14.52 -13.25 20.65
CA GLU A 440 14.83 -13.00 22.07
C GLU A 440 14.89 -14.28 22.92
N HIS A 441 14.34 -15.39 22.44
CA HIS A 441 14.40 -16.70 23.09
C HIS A 441 15.47 -17.62 22.47
N ARG A 442 16.24 -17.12 21.51
CA ARG A 442 17.30 -17.92 20.89
C ARG A 442 18.46 -18.08 21.87
N ILE A 443 18.82 -19.32 22.17
CA ILE A 443 20.03 -19.68 22.92
C ILE A 443 21.12 -20.16 21.96
N THR A 444 22.33 -20.41 22.47
CA THR A 444 23.44 -20.98 21.70
C THR A 444 23.76 -22.38 22.21
N TRP A 445 23.01 -23.36 21.71
CA TRP A 445 23.18 -24.77 22.04
C TRP A 445 24.17 -25.43 21.08
N PHE A 446 24.02 -25.21 19.77
CA PHE A 446 24.90 -25.80 18.76
C PHE A 446 26.23 -25.04 18.67
N LYS A 447 27.19 -25.41 19.51
CA LYS A 447 28.59 -24.93 19.44
C LYS A 447 29.46 -25.99 18.80
N ASN A 448 30.24 -25.60 17.79
CA ASN A 448 31.23 -26.44 17.10
C ASN A 448 30.73 -27.87 16.75
N ILE A 449 29.87 -27.96 15.75
CA ILE A 449 29.16 -29.19 15.37
C ILE A 449 30.10 -30.36 15.06
N LYS A 450 31.28 -30.09 14.47
CA LYS A 450 32.27 -31.12 14.14
C LYS A 450 32.83 -31.80 15.40
N GLU A 451 33.25 -31.00 16.38
CA GLU A 451 33.75 -31.51 17.67
C GLU A 451 32.67 -32.29 18.42
N LEU A 452 31.42 -31.83 18.35
CA LEU A 452 30.29 -32.50 18.98
C LEU A 452 30.00 -33.86 18.33
N ALA A 453 30.05 -33.93 17.00
CA ALA A 453 29.88 -35.18 16.25
C ALA A 453 31.01 -36.18 16.55
N GLU A 454 32.27 -35.74 16.54
CA GLU A 454 33.44 -36.58 16.86
C GLU A 454 33.33 -37.17 18.27
N LYS A 455 32.91 -36.35 19.24
CA LYS A 455 32.68 -36.80 20.63
C LYS A 455 31.59 -37.86 20.72
N ILE A 456 30.45 -37.66 20.07
CA ILE A 456 29.34 -38.63 20.04
C ILE A 456 29.77 -39.96 19.41
N LEU A 457 30.57 -39.90 18.33
CA LEU A 457 31.08 -41.09 17.67
C LEU A 457 32.07 -41.86 18.56
N LEU A 458 32.94 -41.15 19.31
CA LEU A 458 33.88 -41.76 20.25
C LEU A 458 33.15 -42.47 21.39
N GLU A 459 32.16 -41.82 22.01
CA GLU A 459 31.34 -42.39 23.09
C GLU A 459 30.63 -43.68 22.63
N ARG A 460 30.07 -43.70 21.42
CA ARG A 460 29.45 -44.91 20.85
C ARG A 460 30.45 -46.03 20.53
N GLN A 461 31.72 -45.70 20.25
CA GLN A 461 32.77 -46.71 20.04
C GLN A 461 33.22 -47.33 21.36
N GLU A 462 33.27 -46.56 22.43
CA GLU A 462 33.58 -47.05 23.78
C GLU A 462 32.45 -47.91 24.38
N GLU A 463 31.18 -47.63 24.02
CA GLU A 463 30.01 -48.40 24.45
C GLU A 463 29.77 -49.69 23.66
N ARG A 464 30.48 -49.94 22.54
CA ARG A 464 30.40 -51.24 21.87
C ARG A 464 31.13 -52.29 22.71
N PRO A 465 30.44 -53.29 23.29
CA PRO A 465 31.14 -54.35 24.01
C PRO A 465 32.08 -55.07 23.05
N GLN A 466 33.34 -55.25 23.49
CA GLN A 466 34.29 -56.13 22.82
C GLN A 466 33.75 -57.57 22.86
N ASN A 467 33.02 -57.95 21.82
CA ASN A 467 32.64 -59.34 21.56
C ASN A 467 33.60 -59.94 20.55
#